data_AF-Q5NPE3-F1
#
_entry.id   AF-Q5NPE3-F1
#
_cell.length_a   1.000
_cell.length_b   1.000
_cell.length_c   1.000
_cell.angle_alpha   90.00
_cell.angle_beta   90.00
_cell.angle_gamma   90.00
#
_symmetry.space_group_name_H-M   'P 1'
#
loop_
_entity.id
_entity.type
_entity.pdbx_description
1 polymer ?
#
loop_
_entity_poly.entity_id
_entity_poly.type
_entity_poly.pdbx_seq_one_letter_code
_entity_poly.pdbx_strand_id
1 'polypeptide(L)'
;MRFRLKGLASLLILFSSVSFARGYYSECKISGGSKFSCGGWFTGKAVVRDRGRYSECSISGGSKFSCGGWFTGKAVVRDRGRYSECSISGGSKFSCGGWFTGKAVVKDGGDYLKCNLSNGWGNCQGWYTGQAVVKDRGDYHLCKIEDGEKISCDNAYSGKAVLKENGQFHLCTIENGYKHSCSRDGYSGEAVSDDE
;
A
#
# COMPACT_ATOMS: atom_id res chain seq x y z
N MET A 1 -27.22 -29.19 52.91
CA MET A 1 -28.15 -28.67 51.88
C MET A 1 -28.27 -27.17 52.11
N ARG A 2 -27.93 -26.22 51.24
CA ARG A 2 -27.88 -26.13 49.78
C ARG A 2 -26.76 -25.15 49.40
N PHE A 3 -25.81 -25.56 48.56
CA PHE A 3 -24.88 -24.63 47.90
C PHE A 3 -25.60 -23.99 46.71
N ARG A 4 -25.75 -22.66 46.71
CA ARG A 4 -26.26 -21.89 45.56
C ARG A 4 -25.06 -21.36 44.78
N LEU A 5 -24.60 -22.14 43.79
CA LEU A 5 -23.67 -21.67 42.77
C LEU A 5 -24.46 -20.74 41.82
N LYS A 6 -24.22 -19.44 41.87
CA LYS A 6 -24.61 -18.49 40.81
C LYS A 6 -23.50 -17.47 40.63
N GLY A 7 -22.78 -17.61 39.52
CA GLY A 7 -21.73 -16.71 39.11
C GLY A 7 -21.18 -17.20 37.78
N LEU A 8 -22.01 -17.15 36.73
CA LEU A 8 -21.58 -17.36 35.35
C LEU A 8 -20.62 -16.21 34.99
N ALA A 9 -19.32 -16.49 35.06
CA ALA A 9 -18.30 -15.63 34.47
C ALA A 9 -18.45 -15.71 32.94
N SER A 10 -19.17 -14.74 32.37
CA SER A 10 -19.14 -14.49 30.92
C SER A 10 -17.75 -13.98 30.55
N LEU A 11 -16.90 -14.89 30.06
CA LEU A 11 -15.64 -14.56 29.41
C LEU A 11 -15.97 -14.05 27.99
N LEU A 12 -16.25 -12.76 27.88
CA LEU A 12 -16.34 -12.05 26.60
C LEU A 12 -14.92 -12.00 26.00
N ILE A 13 -14.61 -12.99 25.17
CA ILE A 13 -13.44 -12.94 24.29
C ILE A 13 -13.76 -11.89 23.21
N LEU A 14 -13.34 -10.65 23.47
CA LEU A 14 -13.22 -9.64 22.43
C LEU A 14 -12.16 -10.12 21.45
N PHE A 15 -12.60 -10.76 20.37
CA PHE A 15 -11.78 -10.89 19.17
C PHE A 15 -11.58 -9.48 18.63
N SER A 16 -10.55 -8.79 19.12
CA SER A 16 -9.96 -7.66 18.42
C SER A 16 -9.49 -8.22 17.09
N SER A 17 -10.30 -8.10 16.04
CA SER A 17 -9.85 -8.31 14.68
C SER A 17 -8.73 -7.31 14.46
N VAL A 18 -7.49 -7.76 14.63
CA VAL A 18 -6.32 -6.97 14.31
C VAL A 18 -6.37 -6.81 12.81
N SER A 19 -6.95 -5.70 12.36
CA SER A 19 -6.99 -5.33 10.97
C SER A 19 -5.56 -4.93 10.61
N PHE A 20 -4.77 -5.92 10.20
CA PHE A 20 -3.49 -5.66 9.58
C PHE A 20 -3.77 -5.16 8.17
N ALA A 21 -4.11 -3.88 8.04
CA ALA A 21 -3.94 -3.18 6.78
C ALA A 21 -2.43 -3.16 6.49
N ARG A 22 -1.98 -4.06 5.61
CA ARG A 22 -0.61 -4.10 5.06
C ARG A 22 -0.54 -5.15 3.95
N GLY A 23 -0.34 -4.71 2.71
CA GLY A 23 -0.23 -5.59 1.55
C GLY A 23 0.65 -6.82 1.82
N TYR A 24 0.13 -7.99 1.47
CA TYR A 24 0.71 -9.29 1.79
C TYR A 24 1.77 -9.67 0.78
N TYR A 25 2.91 -10.23 1.19
CA TYR A 25 3.90 -10.76 0.26
C TYR A 25 3.50 -12.14 -0.24
N SER A 26 3.48 -12.31 -1.56
CA SER A 26 3.12 -13.56 -2.23
C SER A 26 4.20 -13.92 -3.26
N GLU A 27 4.40 -15.22 -3.51
CA GLU A 27 5.19 -15.65 -4.65
C GLU A 27 4.34 -15.52 -5.91
N CYS A 28 4.75 -14.65 -6.84
CA CYS A 28 4.03 -14.43 -8.08
C CYS A 28 4.86 -14.84 -9.29
N LYS A 29 4.17 -15.42 -10.28
CA LYS A 29 4.67 -15.57 -11.64
C LYS A 29 4.59 -14.22 -12.34
N ILE A 30 5.71 -13.80 -12.92
CA ILE A 30 5.88 -12.56 -13.65
C ILE A 30 6.25 -12.93 -15.09
N SER A 31 5.62 -12.28 -16.06
CA SER A 31 5.93 -12.42 -17.48
C SER A 31 6.01 -11.03 -18.11
N GLY A 32 7.13 -10.73 -18.80
CA GLY A 32 7.33 -9.42 -19.41
C GLY A 32 7.22 -8.26 -18.42
N GLY A 33 7.66 -8.46 -17.18
CA GLY A 33 7.58 -7.46 -16.12
C GLY A 33 6.16 -7.21 -15.59
N SER A 34 5.17 -8.00 -15.98
CA SER A 34 3.81 -7.95 -15.47
C SER A 34 3.53 -9.14 -14.57
N LYS A 35 2.86 -8.89 -13.44
CA LYS A 35 2.35 -9.92 -12.54
C LYS A 35 1.26 -10.71 -13.29
N PHE A 36 1.48 -12.02 -13.48
CA PHE A 36 0.55 -12.90 -14.20
C PHE A 36 -0.39 -13.64 -13.25
N SER A 37 0.17 -14.21 -12.18
CA SER A 37 -0.60 -14.94 -11.16
C SER A 37 0.20 -14.98 -9.87
N CYS A 38 -0.46 -14.87 -8.72
CA CYS A 38 0.16 -15.05 -7.42
C CYS A 38 -0.30 -16.37 -6.79
N GLY A 39 0.64 -17.06 -6.16
CA GLY A 39 0.34 -18.21 -5.30
C GLY A 39 -0.10 -17.76 -3.92
N GLY A 40 -0.02 -18.69 -2.96
CA GLY A 40 -0.27 -18.40 -1.55
C GLY A 40 0.74 -17.43 -0.94
N TRP A 41 0.45 -17.03 0.29
CA TRP A 41 1.29 -16.13 1.07
C TRP A 41 2.69 -16.69 1.26
N PHE A 42 3.69 -15.83 1.06
CA PHE A 42 5.09 -16.21 1.19
C PHE A 42 5.50 -16.30 2.66
N THR A 43 6.34 -17.28 2.99
CA THR A 43 7.04 -17.39 4.28
C THR A 43 8.51 -17.68 4.01
N GLY A 44 9.40 -16.88 4.57
CA GLY A 44 10.84 -16.96 4.32
C GLY A 44 11.49 -15.59 4.28
N LYS A 45 12.68 -15.52 3.67
CA LYS A 45 13.41 -14.26 3.46
C LYS A 45 13.17 -13.73 2.06
N ALA A 46 12.92 -12.43 1.93
CA ALA A 46 12.85 -11.75 0.65
C ALA A 46 13.44 -10.34 0.72
N VAL A 47 13.95 -9.85 -0.40
CA VAL A 47 14.35 -8.45 -0.54
C VAL A 47 13.11 -7.62 -0.82
N VAL A 48 12.79 -6.69 0.07
CA VAL A 48 11.60 -5.85 -0.04
C VAL A 48 11.97 -4.40 0.26
N ARG A 49 11.13 -3.47 -0.19
CA ARG A 49 11.30 -2.06 0.14
C ARG A 49 10.72 -1.81 1.53
N ASP A 50 11.59 -1.53 2.50
CA ASP A 50 11.25 -1.18 3.87
C ASP A 50 11.68 0.27 4.15
N ARG A 51 10.73 1.12 4.55
CA ARG A 51 10.99 2.53 4.93
C ARG A 51 11.81 3.29 3.86
N GLY A 52 11.56 3.01 2.59
CA GLY A 52 12.23 3.64 1.44
C GLY A 52 13.61 3.09 1.08
N ARG A 53 14.05 1.97 1.67
CA ARG A 53 15.28 1.26 1.32
C ARG A 53 15.00 -0.22 1.07
N TYR A 54 15.79 -0.85 0.21
CA TYR A 54 15.73 -2.31 0.01
C TYR A 54 16.50 -3.01 1.12
N SER A 55 15.82 -3.93 1.80
CA SER A 55 16.38 -4.73 2.89
C SER A 55 15.96 -6.18 2.74
N GLU A 56 16.78 -7.10 3.22
CA GLU A 56 16.35 -8.49 3.38
C GLU A 56 15.45 -8.57 4.62
N CYS A 57 14.21 -9.02 4.43
CA CYS A 57 13.23 -9.12 5.51
C CYS A 57 12.71 -10.55 5.66
N SER A 58 12.47 -10.93 6.91
CA SER A 58 11.73 -12.13 7.27
C SER A 58 10.24 -11.88 7.11
N ILE A 59 9.58 -12.75 6.36
CA ILE A 59 8.16 -12.73 6.06
C ILE A 59 7.53 -14.00 6.62
N SER A 60 6.40 -13.88 7.29
CA SER A 60 5.62 -15.00 7.83
C SER A 60 4.16 -14.80 7.49
N GLY A 61 3.55 -15.79 6.82
CA GLY A 61 2.16 -15.69 6.37
C GLY A 61 1.89 -14.44 5.52
N GLY A 62 2.83 -14.07 4.65
CA GLY A 62 2.73 -12.88 3.81
C GLY A 62 2.95 -11.55 4.55
N SER A 63 3.08 -11.57 5.87
CA SER A 63 3.35 -10.36 6.65
C SER A 63 4.84 -10.18 6.89
N LYS A 64 5.36 -8.98 6.62
CA LYS A 64 6.73 -8.58 6.96
C LYS A 64 6.88 -8.53 8.49
N PHE A 65 7.75 -9.36 9.05
CA PHE A 65 7.96 -9.49 10.49
C PHE A 65 9.14 -8.65 10.99
N SER A 66 10.30 -8.79 10.35
CA SER A 66 11.51 -8.04 10.69
C SER A 66 12.39 -7.87 9.47
N CYS A 67 13.19 -6.80 9.45
CA CYS A 67 14.14 -6.53 8.39
C CYS A 67 15.54 -6.47 8.96
N GLY A 68 16.49 -7.08 8.25
CA GLY A 68 17.92 -6.98 8.54
C GLY A 68 18.51 -5.67 8.00
N GLY A 69 19.81 -5.71 7.73
CA GLY A 69 20.53 -4.59 7.13
C GLY A 69 20.11 -4.32 5.68
N TRP A 70 20.60 -3.19 5.15
CA TRP A 70 20.39 -2.81 3.76
C TRP A 70 20.94 -3.86 2.81
N PHE A 71 20.15 -4.18 1.79
CA PHE A 71 20.52 -5.17 0.79
C PHE A 71 21.50 -4.58 -0.23
N THR A 72 22.49 -5.37 -0.62
CA THR A 72 23.38 -5.11 -1.77
C THR A 72 23.45 -6.37 -2.62
N GLY A 73 23.18 -6.24 -3.91
CA GLY A 73 23.07 -7.37 -4.82
C GLY A 73 21.98 -7.16 -5.86
N LYS A 74 21.49 -8.24 -6.47
CA LYS A 74 20.40 -8.18 -7.43
C LYS A 74 19.07 -8.57 -6.80
N ALA A 75 18.02 -7.84 -7.11
CA ALA A 75 16.67 -8.14 -6.66
C ALA A 75 15.64 -7.85 -7.76
N VAL A 76 14.53 -8.59 -7.75
CA VAL A 76 13.38 -8.26 -8.58
C VAL A 76 12.65 -7.10 -7.92
N VAL A 77 12.59 -5.99 -8.62
CA VAL A 77 12.04 -4.73 -8.13
C VAL A 77 10.99 -4.25 -9.11
N ARG A 78 9.93 -3.64 -8.57
CA ARG A 78 8.97 -2.93 -9.40
C ARG A 78 9.54 -1.54 -9.72
N ASP A 79 9.88 -1.32 -10.98
CA ASP A 79 10.34 -0.06 -11.51
C ASP A 79 9.35 0.48 -12.55
N ARG A 80 8.89 1.73 -12.37
CA ARG A 80 7.96 2.41 -13.30
C ARG A 80 6.73 1.55 -13.66
N GLY A 81 6.18 0.83 -12.67
CA GLY A 81 4.99 0.01 -12.83
C GLY A 81 5.23 -1.43 -13.30
N ARG A 82 6.45 -1.80 -13.74
CA ARG A 82 6.82 -3.17 -14.18
C ARG A 82 7.90 -3.78 -13.30
N TYR A 83 7.96 -5.10 -13.22
CA TYR A 83 9.01 -5.83 -12.51
C TYR A 83 10.24 -6.02 -13.39
N SER A 84 11.41 -5.65 -12.87
CA SER A 84 12.71 -5.78 -13.52
C SER A 84 13.73 -6.30 -12.52
N GLU A 85 14.78 -6.95 -13.01
CA GLU A 85 15.95 -7.28 -12.19
C GLU A 85 16.81 -6.03 -12.03
N CYS A 86 17.02 -5.58 -10.80
CA CYS A 86 17.76 -4.37 -10.50
C CYS A 86 18.96 -4.64 -9.60
N SER A 87 20.06 -3.92 -9.84
CA SER A 87 21.20 -3.84 -8.94
C SER A 87 20.90 -2.87 -7.82
N ILE A 88 21.04 -3.34 -6.59
CA ILE A 88 20.87 -2.59 -5.36
C ILE A 88 22.23 -2.43 -4.68
N SER A 89 22.53 -1.23 -4.21
CA SER A 89 23.73 -0.92 -3.42
C SER A 89 23.34 -0.10 -2.19
N GLY A 90 23.70 -0.59 -1.00
CA GLY A 90 23.36 0.08 0.26
C GLY A 90 21.86 0.33 0.40
N GLY A 91 21.03 -0.62 -0.03
CA GLY A 91 19.56 -0.51 0.01
C GLY A 91 18.98 0.49 -0.97
N SER A 92 19.77 1.05 -1.87
CA SER A 92 19.32 1.97 -2.92
C SER A 92 19.38 1.28 -4.28
N LYS A 93 18.31 1.43 -5.06
CA LYS A 93 18.27 0.96 -6.45
C LYS A 93 19.24 1.78 -7.30
N PHE A 94 20.22 1.12 -7.91
CA PHE A 94 21.26 1.76 -8.71
C PHE A 94 20.94 1.73 -10.20
N SER A 95 20.63 0.55 -10.73
CA SER A 95 20.25 0.35 -12.14
C SER A 95 19.30 -0.83 -12.27
N CYS A 96 18.48 -0.83 -13.31
CA CYS A 96 17.59 -1.94 -13.64
C CYS A 96 17.89 -2.43 -15.06
N GLY A 97 17.92 -3.76 -15.21
CA GLY A 97 18.01 -4.42 -16.50
C GLY A 97 16.66 -4.50 -17.19
N GLY A 98 16.53 -5.50 -18.06
CA GLY A 98 15.28 -5.80 -18.76
C GLY A 98 14.16 -6.27 -17.84
N TRP A 99 12.96 -6.39 -18.42
CA TRP A 99 11.79 -6.87 -17.72
C TRP A 99 11.99 -8.30 -17.22
N PHE A 100 11.64 -8.53 -15.97
CA PHE A 100 11.78 -9.84 -15.34
C PHE A 100 10.70 -10.80 -15.85
N THR A 101 11.09 -12.04 -16.10
CA THR A 101 10.19 -13.17 -16.36
C THR A 101 10.63 -14.33 -15.48
N GLY A 102 9.72 -14.84 -14.64
CA GLY A 102 10.04 -15.87 -13.65
C GLY A 102 9.15 -15.76 -12.42
N LYS A 103 9.58 -16.37 -11.32
CA LYS A 103 8.91 -16.25 -10.02
C LYS A 103 9.63 -15.21 -9.16
N ALA A 104 8.88 -14.37 -8.48
CA ALA A 104 9.43 -13.46 -7.48
C ALA A 104 8.46 -13.30 -6.31
N VAL A 105 9.02 -13.08 -5.12
CA VAL A 105 8.26 -12.61 -3.97
C VAL A 105 8.01 -11.13 -4.19
N VAL A 106 6.75 -10.78 -4.34
CA VAL A 106 6.36 -9.38 -4.50
C VAL A 106 5.32 -9.07 -3.47
N LYS A 107 5.26 -7.81 -3.09
CA LYS A 107 4.13 -7.34 -2.33
C LYS A 107 2.88 -7.50 -3.19
N ASP A 108 1.85 -8.10 -2.64
CA ASP A 108 0.55 -8.33 -3.23
C ASP A 108 -0.43 -7.51 -2.39
N GLY A 109 -0.48 -6.23 -2.73
CA GLY A 109 -1.24 -5.22 -1.99
C GLY A 109 -0.43 -3.94 -1.77
N GLY A 110 -1.08 -2.83 -2.07
CA GLY A 110 -0.64 -1.47 -1.79
C GLY A 110 -1.92 -0.69 -1.63
N ASP A 111 -2.05 0.05 -0.54
CA ASP A 111 -3.29 0.72 -0.22
C ASP A 111 -3.58 1.75 -1.30
N TYR A 112 -2.58 2.51 -1.78
CA TYR A 112 -2.81 3.58 -2.75
C TYR A 112 -2.53 3.17 -4.20
N LEU A 113 -3.54 3.28 -5.04
CA LEU A 113 -3.52 3.03 -6.48
C LEU A 113 -3.56 4.32 -7.29
N LYS A 114 -2.96 4.29 -8.48
CA LYS A 114 -3.13 5.34 -9.48
C LYS A 114 -4.40 5.06 -10.27
N CYS A 115 -5.28 6.06 -10.38
CA CYS A 115 -6.54 5.97 -11.09
C CYS A 115 -6.53 6.88 -12.31
N ASN A 116 -7.13 6.42 -13.40
CA ASN A 116 -7.42 7.24 -14.57
C ASN A 116 -8.94 7.38 -14.70
N LEU A 117 -9.41 8.62 -14.64
CA LEU A 117 -10.81 8.94 -14.39
C LEU A 117 -11.44 9.75 -15.52
N SER A 118 -12.71 9.47 -15.79
CA SER A 118 -13.61 10.22 -16.64
C SER A 118 -14.93 10.44 -15.91
N ASN A 119 -15.32 11.70 -15.74
CA ASN A 119 -16.55 12.13 -15.07
C ASN A 119 -16.75 11.49 -13.69
N GLY A 120 -15.68 11.42 -12.90
CA GLY A 120 -15.69 10.89 -11.54
C GLY A 120 -15.61 9.37 -11.45
N TRP A 121 -15.53 8.65 -12.57
CA TRP A 121 -15.44 7.20 -12.63
C TRP A 121 -14.17 6.75 -13.33
N GLY A 122 -13.65 5.58 -13.01
CA GLY A 122 -12.54 5.03 -13.75
C GLY A 122 -11.97 3.79 -13.10
N ASN A 123 -10.81 3.39 -13.58
CA ASN A 123 -10.12 2.20 -13.08
C ASN A 123 -8.84 2.63 -12.36
N CYS A 124 -8.65 2.07 -11.18
CA CYS A 124 -7.45 2.23 -10.38
C CYS A 124 -6.55 1.03 -10.64
N GLN A 125 -5.40 1.27 -11.26
CA GLN A 125 -4.47 0.21 -11.64
C GLN A 125 -3.04 0.60 -11.36
N GLY A 126 -2.33 -0.33 -10.72
CA GLY A 126 -0.96 -0.14 -10.32
C GLY A 126 -0.84 0.79 -9.12
N TRP A 127 0.19 0.53 -8.32
CA TRP A 127 0.37 1.26 -7.09
C TRP A 127 0.92 2.65 -7.37
N TYR A 128 0.48 3.61 -6.57
CA TYR A 128 0.94 4.98 -6.69
C TYR A 128 2.32 5.16 -6.04
N THR A 129 3.18 5.95 -6.67
CA THR A 129 4.42 6.47 -6.08
C THR A 129 4.47 7.97 -6.34
N GLY A 130 4.64 8.77 -5.30
CA GLY A 130 4.62 10.23 -5.38
C GLY A 130 4.08 10.85 -4.11
N GLN A 131 3.51 12.06 -4.23
CA GLN A 131 2.81 12.72 -3.14
C GLN A 131 1.31 12.71 -3.40
N ALA A 132 0.53 12.23 -2.44
CA ALA A 132 -0.93 12.30 -2.53
C ALA A 132 -1.50 12.89 -1.24
N VAL A 133 -2.66 13.54 -1.38
CA VAL A 133 -3.41 13.99 -0.23
C VAL A 133 -4.22 12.81 0.30
N VAL A 134 -4.00 12.45 1.56
CA VAL A 134 -4.51 11.24 2.18
C VAL A 134 -5.11 11.59 3.52
N LYS A 135 -6.23 10.93 3.88
CA LYS A 135 -6.77 11.03 5.23
C LYS A 135 -5.93 10.20 6.20
N ASP A 136 -5.27 10.85 7.14
CA ASP A 136 -4.50 10.22 8.22
C ASP A 136 -5.01 10.71 9.57
N ARG A 137 -5.36 9.78 10.47
CA ARG A 137 -5.80 10.08 11.85
C ARG A 137 -6.97 11.08 11.96
N GLY A 138 -7.78 11.22 10.91
CA GLY A 138 -8.96 12.09 10.88
C GLY A 138 -8.82 13.28 9.93
N ASP A 139 -7.59 13.74 9.67
CA ASP A 139 -7.29 14.93 8.88
C ASP A 139 -6.64 14.57 7.55
N TYR A 140 -6.71 15.46 6.56
CA TYR A 140 -6.03 15.31 5.28
C TYR A 140 -4.60 15.86 5.34
N HIS A 141 -3.64 15.06 4.93
CA HIS A 141 -2.22 15.40 4.88
C HIS A 141 -1.65 15.15 3.50
N LEU A 142 -0.62 15.91 3.13
CA LEU A 142 0.20 15.56 1.97
C LEU A 142 1.16 14.45 2.39
N CYS A 143 1.00 13.26 1.83
CA CYS A 143 1.78 12.10 2.21
C CYS A 143 2.68 11.64 1.07
N LYS A 144 3.90 11.24 1.43
CA LYS A 144 4.81 10.52 0.54
C LYS A 144 4.36 9.07 0.47
N ILE A 145 4.09 8.62 -0.75
CA ILE A 145 3.67 7.27 -1.06
C ILE A 145 4.74 6.61 -1.91
N GLU A 146 5.15 5.40 -1.54
CA GLU A 146 6.06 4.58 -2.32
C GLU A 146 5.46 3.21 -2.49
N ASP A 147 5.29 2.76 -3.73
CA ASP A 147 4.76 1.44 -4.05
C ASP A 147 3.39 1.18 -3.38
N GLY A 148 2.54 2.21 -3.34
CA GLY A 148 1.21 2.17 -2.74
C GLY A 148 1.20 2.18 -1.21
N GLU A 149 2.36 2.28 -0.55
CA GLU A 149 2.45 2.46 0.90
C GLU A 149 2.62 3.92 1.26
N LYS A 150 1.81 4.39 2.21
CA LYS A 150 2.04 5.67 2.90
C LYS A 150 3.30 5.57 3.77
N ILE A 151 4.36 6.27 3.38
CA ILE A 151 5.67 6.24 4.05
C ILE A 151 5.75 7.28 5.16
N SER A 152 5.33 8.50 4.86
CA SER A 152 5.33 9.63 5.79
C SER A 152 4.27 10.64 5.35
N CYS A 153 3.82 11.46 6.28
CA CYS A 153 2.91 12.56 6.00
C CYS A 153 3.48 13.84 6.57
N ASP A 154 3.31 14.93 5.81
CA ASP A 154 3.62 16.28 6.26
C ASP A 154 2.52 16.78 7.22
N ASN A 155 2.57 18.06 7.58
CA ASN A 155 1.51 18.72 8.33
C ASN A 155 0.17 18.70 7.58
N ALA A 156 -0.90 19.11 8.27
CA ALA A 156 -2.23 19.20 7.70
C ALA A 156 -2.23 19.95 6.36
N TYR A 157 -2.89 19.38 5.37
CA TYR A 157 -2.89 19.89 4.00
C TYR A 157 -3.90 21.03 3.83
N SER A 158 -3.53 22.04 3.05
CA SER A 158 -4.43 23.10 2.58
C SER A 158 -4.27 23.26 1.07
N GLY A 159 -5.36 23.20 0.31
CA GLY A 159 -5.33 23.27 -1.14
C GLY A 159 -6.43 22.46 -1.83
N LYS A 160 -6.17 22.02 -3.06
CA LYS A 160 -7.08 21.22 -3.87
C LYS A 160 -6.62 19.76 -3.91
N ALA A 161 -7.54 18.83 -3.66
CA ALA A 161 -7.27 17.39 -3.74
C ALA A 161 -8.42 16.66 -4.43
N VAL A 162 -8.12 15.56 -5.11
CA VAL A 162 -9.15 14.68 -5.66
C VAL A 162 -9.49 13.63 -4.61
N LEU A 163 -10.75 13.57 -4.19
CA LEU A 163 -11.23 12.64 -3.16
C LEU A 163 -12.36 11.78 -3.72
N LYS A 164 -12.44 10.53 -3.27
CA LYS A 164 -13.54 9.61 -3.58
C LYS A 164 -14.65 9.80 -2.55
N GLU A 165 -15.85 10.15 -3.00
CA GLU A 165 -17.05 10.34 -2.18
C GLU A 165 -18.19 9.54 -2.81
N ASN A 166 -18.83 8.66 -2.03
CA ASN A 166 -19.93 7.81 -2.51
C ASN A 166 -19.59 7.03 -3.80
N GLY A 167 -18.34 6.61 -3.95
CA GLY A 167 -17.86 5.85 -5.11
C GLY A 167 -17.42 6.70 -6.32
N GLN A 168 -17.60 8.03 -6.29
CA GLN A 168 -17.19 8.94 -7.36
C GLN A 168 -16.05 9.85 -6.92
N PHE A 169 -15.16 10.20 -7.84
CA PHE A 169 -14.06 11.12 -7.58
C PHE A 169 -14.47 12.57 -7.87
N HIS A 170 -14.17 13.47 -6.93
CA HIS A 170 -14.46 14.90 -7.02
C HIS A 170 -13.23 15.73 -6.68
N LEU A 171 -13.14 16.94 -7.22
CA LEU A 171 -12.12 17.91 -6.84
C LEU A 171 -12.60 18.68 -5.61
N CYS A 172 -11.91 18.53 -4.49
CA CYS A 172 -12.26 19.09 -3.20
C CYS A 172 -11.27 20.18 -2.75
N THR A 173 -11.78 21.14 -1.99
CA THR A 173 -11.02 22.14 -1.24
C THR A 173 -10.79 21.61 0.17
N ILE A 174 -9.55 21.65 0.61
CA ILE A 174 -9.14 21.25 1.96
C ILE A 174 -8.49 22.46 2.63
N GLU A 175 -8.84 22.70 3.89
CA GLU A 175 -8.29 23.78 4.70
C GLU A 175 -7.87 23.21 6.06
N ASN A 176 -6.59 23.36 6.40
CA ASN A 176 -5.99 22.88 7.64
C ASN A 176 -6.31 21.40 7.92
N GLY A 177 -6.31 20.56 6.88
CA GLY A 177 -6.62 19.14 6.98
C GLY A 177 -8.10 18.78 6.95
N TYR A 178 -9.01 19.76 6.87
CA TYR A 178 -10.45 19.51 6.81
C TYR A 178 -10.99 19.70 5.41
N LYS A 179 -11.78 18.73 4.93
CA LYS A 179 -12.54 18.86 3.68
C LYS A 179 -13.60 19.95 3.85
N HIS A 180 -13.50 21.03 3.07
CA HIS A 180 -14.42 22.16 3.14
C HIS A 180 -15.54 22.06 2.09
N SER A 181 -15.20 21.76 0.83
CA SER A 181 -16.18 21.62 -0.27
C SER A 181 -15.66 20.72 -1.38
N CYS A 182 -16.55 20.16 -2.20
CA CYS A 182 -16.21 19.38 -3.39
C CYS A 182 -17.01 19.84 -4.62
N SER A 183 -16.44 19.66 -5.81
CA SER A 183 -17.14 19.88 -7.07
C SER A 183 -18.37 18.98 -7.16
N ARG A 184 -19.48 19.52 -7.70
CA ARG A 184 -20.68 18.71 -8.01
C ARG A 184 -20.41 17.73 -9.14
N ASP A 185 -19.63 18.17 -10.12
CA ASP A 185 -19.23 17.34 -11.24
C ASP A 185 -18.13 16.36 -10.81
N GLY A 186 -18.14 15.20 -11.46
CA GLY A 186 -17.10 14.21 -11.32
C GLY A 186 -15.78 14.69 -11.94
N TYR A 187 -14.68 14.36 -11.29
CA TYR A 187 -13.33 14.70 -11.76
C TYR A 187 -12.91 13.84 -12.95
N SER A 188 -12.24 14.45 -13.93
CA SER A 188 -11.59 13.74 -15.04
C SER A 188 -10.09 14.02 -15.00
N GLY A 189 -9.27 12.98 -15.09
CA GLY A 189 -7.82 13.07 -14.99
C GLY A 189 -7.20 11.96 -14.14
N GLU A 190 -5.98 12.17 -13.68
CA GLU A 190 -5.29 11.23 -12.80
C GLU A 190 -5.63 11.50 -11.33
N ALA A 191 -5.86 10.44 -10.57
CA ALA A 191 -6.07 10.53 -9.13
C ALA A 191 -5.34 9.41 -8.38
N VAL A 192 -5.33 9.53 -7.07
CA VAL A 192 -4.85 8.50 -6.16
C VAL A 192 -6.02 8.11 -5.28
N SER A 193 -6.30 6.81 -5.22
CA SER A 193 -7.32 6.25 -4.34
C SER A 193 -6.66 5.22 -3.47
N ASP A 194 -7.03 5.15 -2.20
CA ASP A 194 -6.87 3.89 -1.51
C ASP A 194 -7.82 2.82 -2.07
N ASP A 195 -7.35 1.59 -2.06
CA ASP A 195 -8.08 0.34 -2.31
C ASP A 195 -8.95 0.08 -1.07
N GLU A 196 -10.00 0.90 -0.90
CA GLU A 196 -11.10 0.64 0.05
C GLU A 196 -12.05 -0.44 -0.48
#